data_AF-A0A7Y6BSL0-F1
#
_entry.id   AF-A0A7Y6BSL0-F1
#
_cell.length_a   1.000
_cell.length_b   1.000
_cell.length_c   1.000
_cell.angle_alpha   90.00
_cell.angle_beta   90.00
_cell.angle_gamma   90.00
#
_symmetry.space_group_name_H-M   'P 1'
#
loop_
_entity.id
_entity.type
_entity.pdbx_description
1 polymer ?
#
loop_
_entity_poly.entity_id
_entity_poly.type
_entity_poly.pdbx_seq_one_letter_code
_entity_poly.pdbx_strand_id
1 'polypeptide(L)'
;MKMPQNLLTAIQAYQAENEKVVKATELHREQTEKLQAELDETHALLAAAVDKTLDEPIEENVVREAELQRRIAELEMENMAARSRSDMMFSRSYAKLNELADAAIEIGRTESLKHFNDGFDAKVKAVEEAKYAYLTALVDLNRLRTDAWDIWMAASDGTNRNRAKNAQRPSFREITPFYRGDRQVLGVTEQEISRAYKDGKIQWTSVAAGREIV
;
A
#
# COMPACT_ATOMS: atom_id res chain seq x y z
N MET A 1 -11.93 0.00 8.50
CA MET A 1 -12.09 -1.43 8.80
C MET A 1 -11.04 -1.81 9.83
N LYS A 2 -11.36 -2.63 10.84
CA LYS A 2 -10.33 -3.18 11.74
C LYS A 2 -9.68 -4.38 11.04
N MET A 3 -8.36 -4.45 11.11
CA MET A 3 -7.60 -5.53 10.48
C MET A 3 -7.97 -6.88 11.15
N PRO A 4 -8.18 -7.96 10.38
CA PRO A 4 -8.51 -9.27 10.93
C PRO A 4 -7.46 -9.74 11.94
N GLN A 5 -7.91 -10.32 13.06
CA GLN A 5 -7.02 -10.71 14.16
C GLN A 5 -6.02 -11.80 13.75
N ASN A 6 -6.44 -12.74 12.89
CA ASN A 6 -5.57 -13.77 12.32
C ASN A 6 -4.41 -13.16 11.50
N LEU A 7 -4.70 -12.15 10.68
CA LEU A 7 -3.68 -11.44 9.90
C LEU A 7 -2.72 -10.66 10.80
N LEU A 8 -3.24 -9.98 11.83
CA LEU A 8 -2.41 -9.28 12.81
C LEU A 8 -1.45 -10.23 13.52
N THR A 9 -1.95 -11.39 13.96
CA THR A 9 -1.12 -12.41 14.61
C THR A 9 -0.04 -12.95 13.65
N ALA A 10 -0.37 -13.19 12.38
CA ALA A 10 0.59 -13.67 11.39
C ALA A 10 1.70 -12.63 11.10
N ILE A 11 1.33 -11.35 10.98
CA ILE A 11 2.29 -10.24 10.81
C ILE A 11 3.20 -10.13 12.04
N GLN A 12 2.64 -10.22 13.24
CA GLN A 12 3.43 -10.16 14.47
C GLN A 12 4.41 -11.34 14.58
N ALA A 13 4.00 -12.54 14.16
CA ALA A 13 4.89 -13.71 14.13
C ALA A 13 6.07 -13.51 13.17
N TYR A 14 5.81 -12.96 11.97
CA TYR A 14 6.85 -12.59 11.02
C TYR A 14 7.81 -11.53 11.59
N GLN A 15 7.26 -10.44 12.16
CA GLN A 15 8.05 -9.35 12.74
C GLN A 15 8.95 -9.84 13.88
N ALA A 16 8.41 -10.64 14.80
CA ALA A 16 9.16 -11.20 15.91
C ALA A 16 10.28 -12.15 15.45
N GLU A 17 10.07 -12.91 14.38
CA GLU A 17 11.13 -13.74 13.81
C GLU A 17 12.18 -12.87 13.10
N ASN A 18 11.77 -11.87 12.33
CA ASN A 18 12.68 -10.97 11.63
C ASN A 18 13.62 -10.24 12.60
N GLU A 19 13.10 -9.76 13.73
CA GLU A 19 13.92 -9.16 14.78
C GLU A 19 14.98 -10.11 15.34
N LYS A 20 14.66 -11.40 15.50
CA LYS A 20 15.63 -12.40 15.96
C LYS A 20 16.72 -12.63 14.92
N VAL A 21 16.33 -12.71 13.64
CA VAL A 21 17.26 -12.92 12.53
C VAL A 21 18.21 -11.73 12.41
N VAL A 22 17.70 -10.50 12.42
CA VAL A 22 18.51 -9.27 12.37
C VAL A 22 19.54 -9.26 13.51
N LYS A 23 19.10 -9.49 14.76
CA LYS A 23 19.99 -9.54 15.93
C LYS A 23 21.06 -10.63 15.81
N ALA A 24 20.68 -11.82 15.34
CA ALA A 24 21.63 -12.92 15.16
C ALA A 24 22.66 -12.62 14.06
N THR A 25 22.22 -12.03 12.94
CA THR A 25 23.11 -11.60 11.86
C THR A 25 24.07 -10.50 12.32
N GLU A 26 23.61 -9.51 13.06
CA GLU A 26 24.46 -8.46 13.65
C GLU A 26 25.52 -9.06 14.58
N LEU A 27 25.13 -9.97 15.48
CA LEU A 27 26.05 -10.64 16.39
C LEU A 27 27.16 -11.42 15.66
N HIS A 28 26.78 -12.17 14.61
CA HIS A 28 27.75 -12.90 13.79
C HIS A 28 28.68 -11.96 13.01
N ARG A 29 28.16 -10.86 12.48
CA ARG A 29 28.96 -9.83 11.80
C ARG A 29 29.99 -9.23 12.75
N GLU A 30 29.57 -8.78 13.93
CA GLU A 30 30.46 -8.22 14.94
C GLU A 30 31.56 -9.21 15.38
N GLN A 31 31.21 -10.50 15.53
CA GLN A 31 32.19 -11.53 15.86
C GLN A 31 33.23 -11.71 14.75
N THR A 32 32.80 -11.75 13.48
CA THR A 32 33.73 -11.86 12.35
C THR A 32 34.62 -10.63 12.19
N GLU A 33 34.08 -9.43 12.43
CA GLU A 33 34.85 -8.17 12.40
C GLU A 33 35.93 -8.15 13.51
N LYS A 34 35.59 -8.61 14.73
CA LYS A 34 36.57 -8.73 15.83
C LYS A 34 37.69 -9.73 15.52
N LEU A 35 37.34 -10.92 15.04
CA LEU A 35 38.33 -11.95 14.68
C LEU A 35 39.22 -11.48 13.52
N GLN A 36 38.67 -10.73 12.56
CA GLN A 36 39.48 -10.15 11.49
C GLN A 36 40.46 -9.10 12.02
N ALA A 37 40.00 -8.20 12.90
CA ALA A 37 40.87 -7.20 13.51
C ALA A 37 41.99 -7.83 14.34
N GLU A 38 41.70 -8.88 15.13
CA GLU A 38 42.71 -9.60 15.91
C GLU A 38 43.72 -10.34 15.01
N LEU A 39 43.25 -10.88 13.88
CA LEU A 39 44.10 -11.52 12.88
C LEU A 39 45.03 -10.50 12.21
N ASP A 40 44.52 -9.33 11.81
CA ASP A 40 45.30 -8.24 11.22
C ASP A 40 46.36 -7.72 12.20
N GLU A 41 46.00 -7.55 13.48
CA GLU A 41 46.94 -7.16 14.55
C GLU A 41 48.02 -8.23 14.76
N THR A 42 47.64 -9.51 14.80
CA THR A 42 48.60 -10.62 14.99
C THR A 42 49.56 -10.75 13.79
N HIS A 43 49.10 -10.50 12.56
CA HIS A 43 49.98 -10.43 11.40
C HIS A 43 51.00 -9.29 11.49
N ALA A 44 50.58 -8.11 11.97
CA ALA A 44 51.49 -6.98 12.18
C ALA A 44 52.55 -7.31 13.26
N LEU A 45 52.14 -7.98 14.34
CA LEU A 45 53.05 -8.47 15.38
C LEU A 45 54.02 -9.54 14.85
N LEU A 46 53.55 -10.45 13.99
CA LEU A 46 54.40 -11.46 13.36
C LEU A 46 55.43 -10.79 12.45
N ALA A 47 55.05 -9.82 11.63
CA ALA A 47 55.99 -9.09 10.78
C ALA A 47 57.10 -8.43 11.60
N ALA A 48 56.74 -7.75 12.69
CA ALA A 48 57.71 -7.14 13.60
C ALA A 48 58.58 -8.18 14.35
N ALA A 49 58.05 -9.37 14.65
CA ALA A 49 58.81 -10.46 15.25
C ALA A 49 59.81 -11.09 14.28
N VAL A 50 59.41 -11.28 13.01
CA VAL A 50 60.27 -11.76 11.93
C VAL A 50 61.45 -10.82 11.71
N ASP A 51 61.22 -9.50 11.66
CA ASP A 51 62.29 -8.51 11.54
C ASP A 51 63.30 -8.64 12.69
N LYS A 52 62.83 -8.82 13.93
CA LYS A 52 63.69 -9.04 15.10
C LYS A 52 64.45 -10.37 15.05
N THR A 53 63.83 -11.45 14.59
CA THR A 53 64.50 -12.75 14.43
C THR A 53 65.58 -12.68 13.35
N LEU A 54 65.35 -11.91 12.27
CA LEU A 54 66.33 -11.69 11.20
C LEU A 54 67.55 -10.89 11.68
N ASP A 55 67.32 -9.85 12.49
CA ASP A 55 68.38 -9.03 13.08
C ASP A 55 69.15 -9.79 14.19
N GLU A 56 68.44 -10.53 15.04
CA GLU A 56 68.97 -11.25 16.19
C GLU A 56 68.33 -12.65 16.34
N PRO A 57 68.92 -13.72 15.78
CA PRO A 57 68.35 -15.06 15.77
C PRO A 57 68.60 -15.82 17.09
N ILE A 58 68.17 -15.23 18.20
CA ILE A 58 68.19 -15.86 19.53
C ILE A 58 66.94 -16.71 19.74
N GLU A 59 67.04 -17.72 20.61
CA GLU A 59 65.96 -18.68 20.89
C GLU A 59 64.64 -18.01 21.30
N GLU A 60 64.70 -16.92 22.05
CA GLU A 60 63.51 -16.14 22.46
C GLU A 60 62.74 -15.56 21.25
N ASN A 61 63.46 -15.01 20.26
CA ASN A 61 62.83 -14.43 19.06
C ASN A 61 62.21 -15.52 18.19
N VAL A 62 62.89 -16.66 18.03
CA VAL A 62 62.37 -17.81 17.28
C VAL A 62 61.12 -18.41 17.94
N VAL A 63 61.10 -18.51 19.27
CA VAL A 63 59.92 -19.00 20.02
C VAL A 63 58.75 -18.03 19.85
N ARG A 64 58.98 -16.72 19.97
CA ARG A 64 57.93 -15.69 19.80
C ARG A 64 57.33 -15.68 18.40
N GLU A 65 58.15 -15.87 17.36
CA GLU A 65 57.68 -16.01 15.98
C GLU A 65 56.78 -17.24 15.82
N ALA A 66 57.21 -18.40 16.33
CA ALA A 66 56.45 -19.65 16.28
C ALA A 66 55.12 -19.56 17.04
N GLU A 67 55.08 -18.85 18.18
CA GLU A 67 53.85 -18.58 18.93
C GLU A 67 52.87 -17.71 18.14
N LEU A 68 53.34 -16.64 17.50
CA LEU A 68 52.51 -15.78 16.67
C LEU A 68 51.98 -16.50 15.43
N GLN A 69 52.79 -17.37 14.80
CA GLN A 69 52.35 -18.23 13.70
C GLN A 69 51.25 -19.21 14.13
N ARG A 70 51.38 -19.84 15.32
CA ARG A 70 50.31 -20.69 15.89
C ARG A 70 49.04 -19.89 16.15
N ARG A 71 49.18 -18.69 16.71
CA ARG A 71 48.03 -17.82 17.00
C ARG A 71 47.30 -17.39 15.73
N ILE A 72 48.02 -17.09 14.65
CA ILE A 72 47.42 -16.81 13.33
C ILE A 72 46.63 -18.02 12.83
N ALA A 73 47.21 -19.22 12.87
CA ALA A 73 46.52 -20.42 12.42
C ALA A 73 45.23 -20.70 13.23
N GLU A 74 45.26 -20.48 14.55
CA GLU A 74 44.07 -20.55 15.40
C GLU A 74 43.01 -19.52 14.99
N LEU A 75 43.40 -18.25 14.83
CA LEU A 75 42.50 -17.17 14.44
C LEU A 75 41.91 -17.36 13.03
N GLU A 76 42.68 -17.88 12.08
CA GLU A 76 42.20 -18.24 10.74
C GLU A 76 41.12 -19.33 10.80
N MET A 77 41.35 -20.39 11.59
CA MET A 77 40.36 -21.44 11.81
C MET A 77 39.09 -20.91 12.48
N GLU A 78 39.24 -20.08 13.50
CA GLU A 78 38.10 -19.45 14.20
C GLU A 78 37.30 -18.52 13.29
N ASN A 79 37.97 -17.72 12.46
CA ASN A 79 37.35 -16.81 11.49
C ASN A 79 36.59 -17.60 10.41
N MET A 80 37.19 -18.65 9.84
CA MET A 80 36.52 -19.54 8.89
C MET A 80 35.27 -20.20 9.51
N ALA A 81 35.36 -20.70 10.74
CA ALA A 81 34.23 -21.29 11.44
C ALA A 81 33.13 -20.27 11.75
N ALA A 82 33.50 -19.04 12.12
CA ALA A 82 32.56 -17.95 12.37
C ALA A 82 31.80 -17.53 11.09
N ARG A 83 32.51 -17.38 9.96
CA ARG A 83 31.90 -17.10 8.64
C ARG A 83 30.94 -18.22 8.23
N SER A 84 31.35 -19.48 8.37
CA SER A 84 30.47 -20.63 8.05
C SER A 84 29.19 -20.65 8.90
N ARG A 85 29.29 -20.37 10.21
CA ARG A 85 28.11 -20.26 11.08
C ARG A 85 27.19 -19.10 10.66
N SER A 86 27.77 -17.95 10.27
CA SER A 86 27.01 -16.80 9.77
C SER A 86 26.21 -17.16 8.51
N ASP A 87 26.83 -17.82 7.54
CA ASP A 87 26.18 -18.23 6.29
C ASP A 87 25.05 -19.26 6.52
N MET A 88 25.28 -20.21 7.44
CA MET A 88 24.24 -21.17 7.84
C MET A 88 23.08 -20.50 8.55
N MET A 89 23.35 -19.53 9.44
CA MET A 89 22.31 -18.77 10.14
C MET A 89 21.49 -17.96 9.15
N PHE A 90 22.13 -17.29 8.19
CA PHE A 90 21.44 -16.58 7.11
C PHE A 90 20.52 -17.53 6.34
N SER A 91 21.06 -18.64 5.82
CA SER A 91 20.28 -19.59 5.01
C SER A 91 19.07 -20.19 5.75
N ARG A 92 19.27 -20.60 7.01
CA ARG A 92 18.21 -21.21 7.83
C ARG A 92 17.14 -20.20 8.25
N SER A 93 17.55 -18.99 8.56
CA SER A 93 16.66 -17.92 9.02
C SER A 93 15.73 -17.43 7.92
N TYR A 94 16.24 -17.31 6.69
CA TYR A 94 15.44 -16.85 5.55
C TYR A 94 14.35 -17.86 5.15
N ALA A 95 14.60 -19.16 5.27
CA ALA A 95 13.58 -20.17 4.96
C ALA A 95 12.32 -20.00 5.82
N LYS A 96 12.50 -19.81 7.13
CA LYS A 96 11.39 -19.59 8.07
C LYS A 96 10.73 -18.22 7.90
N LEU A 97 11.52 -17.18 7.61
CA LEU A 97 10.96 -15.86 7.30
C LEU A 97 10.08 -15.89 6.04
N ASN A 98 10.51 -16.59 5.00
CA ASN A 98 9.73 -16.75 3.78
C ASN A 98 8.43 -17.51 4.06
N GLU A 99 8.49 -18.61 4.82
CA GLU A 99 7.29 -19.36 5.21
C GLU A 99 6.27 -18.48 5.98
N LEU A 100 6.75 -17.70 6.96
CA LEU A 100 5.90 -16.80 7.73
C LEU A 100 5.34 -15.65 6.88
N ALA A 101 6.13 -15.12 5.95
CA ALA A 101 5.69 -14.10 5.01
C ALA A 101 4.60 -14.62 4.08
N ASP A 102 4.82 -15.79 3.47
CA ASP A 102 3.85 -16.43 2.57
C ASP A 102 2.54 -16.73 3.29
N ALA A 103 2.60 -17.21 4.53
CA ALA A 103 1.42 -17.45 5.35
C ALA A 103 0.64 -16.15 5.64
N ALA A 104 1.34 -15.07 6.03
CA ALA A 104 0.70 -13.78 6.29
C ALA A 104 0.08 -13.17 5.02
N ILE A 105 0.78 -13.28 3.89
CA ILE A 105 0.30 -12.83 2.58
C ILE A 105 -0.96 -13.58 2.18
N GLU A 106 -1.01 -14.91 2.34
CA GLU A 106 -2.16 -15.67 1.87
C GLU A 106 -3.38 -15.55 2.80
N ILE A 107 -3.16 -15.34 4.11
CA ILE A 107 -4.23 -14.90 5.01
C ILE A 107 -4.75 -13.53 4.56
N GLY A 108 -3.87 -12.58 4.25
CA GLY A 108 -4.25 -11.26 3.76
C GLY A 108 -5.05 -11.31 2.45
N ARG A 109 -4.61 -12.14 1.50
CA ARG A 109 -5.32 -12.38 0.24
C ARG A 109 -6.71 -12.95 0.48
N THR A 110 -6.82 -13.97 1.31
CA THR A 110 -8.10 -14.62 1.62
C THR A 110 -9.08 -13.66 2.29
N GLU A 111 -8.64 -12.95 3.32
CA GLU A 111 -9.48 -12.01 4.07
C GLU A 111 -9.89 -10.80 3.22
N SER A 112 -9.00 -10.28 2.35
CA SER A 112 -9.34 -9.18 1.44
C SER A 112 -10.37 -9.59 0.39
N LEU A 113 -10.21 -10.77 -0.23
CA LEU A 113 -11.20 -11.30 -1.17
C LEU A 113 -12.54 -11.55 -0.50
N LYS A 114 -12.51 -12.12 0.71
CA LYS A 114 -13.72 -12.33 1.51
C LYS A 114 -14.43 -11.00 1.81
N HIS A 115 -13.70 -10.01 2.32
CA HIS A 115 -14.27 -8.69 2.62
C HIS A 115 -14.90 -8.03 1.39
N PHE A 116 -14.22 -8.10 0.25
CA PHE A 116 -14.74 -7.57 -1.00
C PHE A 116 -16.03 -8.30 -1.42
N ASN A 117 -15.99 -9.63 -1.50
CA ASN A 117 -17.10 -10.44 -1.97
C ASN A 117 -18.33 -10.34 -1.05
N ASP A 118 -18.13 -10.34 0.27
CA ASP A 118 -19.20 -10.19 1.27
C ASP A 118 -19.93 -8.84 1.14
N GLY A 119 -19.24 -7.80 0.64
CA GLY A 119 -19.80 -6.46 0.45
C GLY A 119 -20.24 -6.14 -0.98
N PHE A 120 -19.77 -6.88 -1.98
CA PHE A 120 -19.84 -6.49 -3.39
C PHE A 120 -21.29 -6.30 -3.86
N ASP A 121 -22.13 -7.33 -3.72
CA ASP A 121 -23.51 -7.31 -4.22
C ASP A 121 -24.33 -6.19 -3.57
N ALA A 122 -24.15 -5.97 -2.27
CA ALA A 122 -24.82 -4.89 -1.55
C ALA A 122 -24.40 -3.51 -2.06
N LYS A 123 -23.12 -3.31 -2.39
CA LYS A 123 -22.63 -2.05 -2.95
C LYS A 123 -23.08 -1.84 -4.39
N VAL A 124 -23.10 -2.88 -5.21
CA VAL A 124 -23.63 -2.83 -6.58
C VAL A 124 -25.12 -2.47 -6.56
N LYS A 125 -25.91 -3.15 -5.73
CA LYS A 125 -27.33 -2.85 -5.57
C LYS A 125 -27.58 -1.40 -5.15
N ALA A 126 -26.78 -0.86 -4.24
CA ALA A 126 -26.89 0.55 -3.85
C ALA A 126 -26.65 1.51 -5.02
N VAL A 127 -25.74 1.17 -5.95
CA VAL A 127 -25.52 1.95 -7.19
C VAL A 127 -26.73 1.85 -8.13
N GLU A 128 -27.33 0.67 -8.27
CA GLU A 128 -28.54 0.48 -9.07
C GLU A 128 -29.72 1.28 -8.54
N GLU A 129 -29.96 1.22 -7.22
CA GLU A 129 -31.01 1.98 -6.55
C GLU A 129 -30.80 3.49 -6.69
N ALA A 130 -29.55 3.96 -6.54
CA ALA A 130 -29.21 5.37 -6.74
C ALA A 130 -29.49 5.83 -8.19
N LYS A 131 -29.15 4.99 -9.19
CA LYS A 131 -29.45 5.27 -10.60
C LYS A 131 -30.96 5.35 -10.83
N TYR A 132 -31.71 4.39 -10.29
CA TYR A 132 -33.17 4.38 -10.40
C TYR A 132 -33.80 5.64 -9.80
N ALA A 133 -33.36 6.04 -8.60
CA ALA A 133 -33.84 7.25 -7.93
C ALA A 133 -33.52 8.52 -8.74
N TYR A 134 -32.29 8.64 -9.28
CA TYR A 134 -31.89 9.78 -10.12
C TYR A 134 -32.77 9.89 -11.37
N LEU A 135 -32.97 8.79 -12.10
CA LEU A 135 -33.79 8.79 -13.31
C LEU A 135 -35.27 9.07 -13.00
N THR A 136 -35.79 8.55 -11.88
CA THR A 136 -37.17 8.81 -11.44
C THR A 136 -37.38 10.30 -11.17
N ALA A 137 -36.43 10.97 -10.50
CA ALA A 137 -36.49 12.41 -10.27
C ALA A 137 -36.55 13.23 -11.57
N LEU A 138 -35.84 12.79 -12.62
CA LEU A 138 -35.92 13.43 -13.95
C LEU A 138 -37.28 13.20 -14.63
N VAL A 139 -37.88 12.02 -14.47
CA VAL A 139 -39.24 11.74 -14.96
C VAL A 139 -40.26 12.63 -14.27
N ASP A 140 -40.19 12.78 -12.95
CA ASP A 140 -41.12 13.61 -12.21
C ASP A 140 -40.96 15.11 -12.53
N LEU A 141 -39.73 15.58 -12.78
CA LEU A 141 -39.51 16.93 -13.30
C LEU A 141 -40.14 17.12 -14.70
N ASN A 142 -40.06 16.11 -15.56
CA ASN A 142 -40.73 16.16 -16.87
C ASN A 142 -42.26 16.18 -16.70
N ARG A 143 -42.83 15.38 -15.80
CA ARG A 143 -44.27 15.40 -15.49
C ARG A 143 -44.74 16.77 -15.04
N LEU A 144 -44.01 17.41 -14.13
CA LEU A 144 -44.31 18.78 -13.71
C LEU A 144 -44.40 19.77 -14.90
N ARG A 145 -43.47 19.65 -15.87
CA ARG A 145 -43.50 20.49 -17.08
C ARG A 145 -44.73 20.20 -17.94
N THR A 146 -45.06 18.92 -18.12
CA THR A 146 -46.25 18.49 -18.87
C THR A 146 -47.53 18.98 -18.20
N ASP A 147 -47.69 18.75 -16.90
CA ASP A 147 -48.88 19.16 -16.14
C ASP A 147 -49.08 20.69 -16.21
N ALA A 148 -47.99 21.46 -16.06
CA ALA A 148 -48.05 22.92 -16.18
C ALA A 148 -48.44 23.38 -17.59
N TRP A 149 -47.99 22.66 -18.63
CA TRP A 149 -48.39 22.93 -20.02
C TRP A 149 -49.85 22.57 -20.27
N ASP A 150 -50.32 21.44 -19.74
CA ASP A 150 -51.69 20.99 -19.89
C ASP A 150 -52.69 21.94 -19.23
N ILE A 151 -52.33 22.55 -18.09
CA ILE A 151 -53.12 23.63 -17.47
C ILE A 151 -53.29 24.81 -18.43
N TRP A 152 -52.21 25.25 -19.10
CA TRP A 152 -52.27 26.33 -20.08
C TRP A 152 -53.11 25.95 -21.31
N MET A 153 -52.93 24.72 -21.81
CA MET A 153 -53.68 24.20 -22.95
C MET A 153 -55.17 24.08 -22.63
N ALA A 154 -55.55 23.61 -21.45
CA ALA A 154 -56.94 23.52 -21.01
C ALA A 154 -57.61 24.91 -20.97
N ALA A 155 -56.91 25.94 -20.49
CA ALA A 155 -57.40 27.32 -20.50
C ALA A 155 -57.55 27.87 -21.94
N SER A 156 -56.60 27.55 -22.82
CA SER A 156 -56.63 27.94 -24.23
C SER A 156 -57.81 27.31 -24.99
N ASP A 157 -58.00 26.01 -24.83
CA ASP A 157 -59.01 25.25 -25.56
C ASP A 157 -60.43 25.46 -24.99
N GLY A 158 -60.55 25.71 -23.68
CA GLY A 158 -61.83 26.02 -23.02
C GLY A 158 -62.33 27.45 -23.22
N THR A 159 -61.55 28.33 -23.87
CA THR A 159 -61.91 29.75 -24.06
C THR A 159 -61.78 30.19 -25.53
N ASN A 160 -61.33 31.42 -25.79
CA ASN A 160 -61.17 31.95 -27.15
C ASN A 160 -59.77 31.61 -27.68
N ARG A 161 -59.70 30.60 -28.55
CA ARG A 161 -58.46 30.12 -29.16
C ARG A 161 -57.67 31.19 -29.92
N ASN A 162 -58.33 32.20 -30.49
CA ASN A 162 -57.64 33.30 -31.17
C ASN A 162 -56.95 34.25 -30.17
N ARG A 163 -57.54 34.47 -29.00
CA ARG A 163 -56.90 35.21 -27.90
C ARG A 163 -55.73 34.43 -27.33
N ALA A 164 -55.88 33.12 -27.11
CA ALA A 164 -54.81 32.26 -26.61
C ALA A 164 -53.60 32.18 -27.56
N LYS A 165 -53.81 32.16 -28.88
CA LYS A 165 -52.73 32.23 -29.89
C LYS A 165 -51.91 33.52 -29.81
N ASN A 166 -52.55 34.63 -29.46
CA ASN A 166 -51.91 35.93 -29.34
C ASN A 166 -51.35 36.21 -27.92
N ALA A 167 -51.63 35.32 -26.96
CA ALA A 167 -51.12 35.43 -25.60
C ALA A 167 -49.67 34.93 -25.53
N GLN A 168 -48.90 35.49 -24.60
CA GLN A 168 -47.56 35.01 -24.30
C GLN A 168 -47.63 33.60 -23.74
N ARG A 169 -46.97 32.65 -24.41
CA ARG A 169 -46.90 31.26 -23.95
C ARG A 169 -46.04 31.17 -22.69
N PRO A 170 -46.38 30.26 -21.75
CA PRO A 170 -45.52 30.01 -20.61
C PRO A 170 -44.16 29.50 -21.08
N SER A 171 -43.10 30.02 -20.47
CA SER A 171 -41.73 29.55 -20.65
C SER A 171 -41.25 28.97 -19.32
N PHE A 172 -40.88 27.70 -19.33
CA PHE A 172 -40.41 27.00 -18.14
C PHE A 172 -38.89 26.97 -18.12
N ARG A 173 -38.32 27.18 -16.94
CA ARG A 173 -36.87 27.11 -16.74
C ARG A 173 -36.37 25.72 -17.06
N GLU A 174 -35.36 25.64 -17.94
CA GLU A 174 -34.69 24.38 -18.24
C GLU A 174 -33.50 24.18 -17.30
N ILE A 175 -33.38 22.97 -16.75
CA ILE A 175 -32.13 22.50 -16.15
C ILE A 175 -31.37 21.71 -17.20
N THR A 176 -30.04 21.71 -17.11
CA THR A 176 -29.23 20.83 -17.94
C THR A 176 -28.79 19.63 -17.10
N PRO A 177 -29.36 18.43 -17.32
CA PRO A 177 -28.93 17.21 -16.62
C PRO A 177 -27.64 16.62 -17.22
N PHE A 178 -26.97 17.36 -18.11
CA PHE A 178 -25.76 17.01 -18.85
C PHE A 178 -24.72 18.12 -18.73
N TYR A 179 -23.47 17.80 -19.06
CA TYR A 179 -22.35 18.76 -18.99
C TYR A 179 -22.46 19.90 -19.99
N ARG A 180 -22.31 21.13 -19.48
CA ARG A 180 -22.23 22.37 -20.26
C ARG A 180 -21.17 23.37 -19.74
N GLY A 181 -20.30 23.01 -18.80
CA GLY A 181 -19.26 23.91 -18.26
C GLY A 181 -18.85 23.63 -16.82
N ASP A 182 -18.25 24.62 -16.15
CA ASP A 182 -17.41 24.48 -14.94
C ASP A 182 -18.04 23.77 -13.74
N ARG A 183 -19.36 23.92 -13.53
CA ARG A 183 -20.05 23.34 -12.35
C ARG A 183 -21.25 22.51 -12.76
N GLN A 184 -21.21 21.22 -12.44
CA GLN A 184 -22.25 20.26 -12.76
C GLN A 184 -22.77 19.60 -11.49
N VAL A 185 -23.78 20.20 -10.88
CA VAL A 185 -24.35 19.68 -9.62
C VAL A 185 -25.49 18.69 -9.86
N LEU A 186 -26.14 18.73 -11.03
CA LEU A 186 -27.38 18.02 -11.30
C LEU A 186 -27.25 16.88 -12.31
N GLY A 187 -26.12 16.77 -12.99
CA GLY A 187 -25.87 15.76 -14.03
C GLY A 187 -24.72 14.84 -13.64
N VAL A 188 -24.53 13.76 -14.39
CA VAL A 188 -23.38 12.85 -14.24
C VAL A 188 -22.64 12.74 -15.58
N THR A 189 -21.32 12.94 -15.56
CA THR A 189 -20.43 12.74 -16.71
C THR A 189 -19.60 11.46 -16.58
N GLU A 190 -19.05 10.99 -17.70
CA GLU A 190 -18.09 9.90 -17.72
C GLU A 190 -16.85 10.19 -16.85
N GLN A 191 -16.37 11.44 -16.86
CA GLN A 191 -15.21 11.83 -16.06
C GLN A 191 -15.49 11.75 -14.55
N GLU A 192 -16.68 12.15 -14.12
CA GLU A 192 -17.11 12.04 -12.72
C GLU A 192 -17.27 10.59 -12.29
N ILE A 193 -17.83 9.75 -13.16
CA ILE A 193 -17.91 8.30 -12.93
C ILE A 193 -16.51 7.71 -12.78
N SER A 194 -15.59 8.05 -13.68
CA SER A 194 -14.21 7.53 -13.65
C SER A 194 -13.51 7.90 -12.33
N ARG A 195 -13.61 9.15 -11.89
CA ARG A 195 -13.01 9.62 -10.62
C ARG A 195 -13.65 8.94 -9.41
N ALA A 196 -14.96 8.81 -9.38
CA ALA A 196 -15.66 8.15 -8.27
C ALA A 196 -15.32 6.64 -8.21
N TYR A 197 -15.30 5.97 -9.36
CA TYR A 197 -15.13 4.53 -9.45
C TYR A 197 -13.68 4.08 -9.27
N LYS A 198 -12.72 4.77 -9.90
CA LYS A 198 -11.30 4.39 -9.86
C LYS A 198 -10.55 5.02 -8.70
N ASP A 199 -10.86 6.29 -8.42
CA ASP A 199 -10.08 7.08 -7.46
C ASP A 199 -10.81 7.23 -6.11
N GLY A 200 -12.10 6.88 -6.03
CA GLY A 200 -12.91 7.05 -4.82
C GLY A 200 -13.23 8.52 -4.50
N LYS A 201 -13.18 9.42 -5.49
CA LYS A 201 -13.26 10.87 -5.28
C LYS A 201 -14.49 11.51 -5.92
N ILE A 202 -14.99 12.56 -5.28
CA ILE A 202 -16.03 13.45 -5.80
C ILE A 202 -15.50 14.88 -5.73
N GLN A 203 -15.42 15.57 -6.88
CA GLN A 203 -14.92 16.94 -6.92
C GLN A 203 -16.00 17.96 -6.48
N TRP A 204 -15.55 19.09 -5.93
CA TRP A 204 -16.41 20.19 -5.51
C TRP A 204 -17.25 20.81 -6.66
N THR A 205 -16.81 20.64 -7.91
CA THR A 205 -17.55 21.06 -9.11
C THR A 205 -18.70 20.13 -9.48
N SER A 206 -18.65 18.88 -9.01
CA SER A 206 -19.59 17.80 -9.35
C SER A 206 -20.80 17.70 -8.42
N VAL A 207 -20.75 18.38 -7.27
CA VAL A 207 -21.78 18.29 -6.24
C VAL A 207 -22.02 19.65 -5.57
N ALA A 208 -23.06 19.71 -4.74
CA ALA A 208 -23.28 20.85 -3.86
C ALA A 208 -22.11 20.99 -2.87
N ALA A 209 -21.80 22.21 -2.46
CA ALA A 209 -20.69 22.48 -1.56
C ALA A 209 -20.81 21.67 -0.25
N GLY A 210 -19.71 21.11 0.23
CA GLY A 210 -19.65 20.29 1.43
C GLY A 210 -20.07 18.83 1.22
N ARG A 211 -20.20 18.38 -0.03
CA ARG A 211 -20.52 16.99 -0.40
C ARG A 211 -19.40 16.29 -1.18
N GLU A 212 -18.31 17.00 -1.43
CA GLU A 212 -17.11 16.46 -2.05
C GLU A 212 -16.45 15.36 -1.19
N ILE A 213 -15.73 14.46 -1.85
CA ILE A 213 -14.92 13.40 -1.22
C ILE A 213 -13.53 13.52 -1.82
N VAL A 214 -12.53 13.84 -0.98
CA VAL A 214 -11.15 14.19 -1.38
C VAL A 214 -10.19 13.04 -1.12
#